data_AF-A0A534CIQ0-F1
#
_entry.id   AF-A0A534CIQ0-F1
#
_cell.length_a   1.000
_cell.length_b   1.000
_cell.length_c   1.000
_cell.angle_alpha   90.00
_cell.angle_beta   90.00
_cell.angle_gamma   90.00
#
_symmetry.space_group_name_H-M   'P 1'
#
loop_
_entity.id
_entity.type
_entity.pdbx_description
1 polymer ?
#
loop_
_entity_poly.entity_id
_entity_poly.type
_entity_poly.pdbx_seq_one_letter_code
_entity_poly.pdbx_strand_id
1 'polypeptide(L)'
;MEREANYAAVGAFVLLVGLLGVLFVYWYSDTREHRDYNRYEIYFSGSVSGLDRGAAVRYLGVGVGRVVDMRIDPRDSSRVEVIVDIDSTTPISEHTVAELGLQGVTGLLYIDLLEDRSNKRTPPPVTGLKYPVIRSGPSRFDVFLASLPELVAAVGDLVQRAHLLLSDPNLEAVTATLGNLAASTGRLPQLTHDLSALVTELRGASADLAATMKGTRELIDAAGPDVAGAREPGAAPLSAAGARRGDPSVSRARLAACGVGVLCAALTGGCGGVLRSTARPEQVYYLRAPSTDSAQPSVSAPGDGSPRPPGASLRVAHPLTGPGLDSSHIMLIQADHRMNFFAGSRWPAPVADVIEALAVETLRGSGDWSSVEDSTSPFPSDYLVQVAVRRFEADYTTRGGGPEVHVMLDCIIGRREGRDVIATFVASGTARAAANRLSDVVSAFEQAADSALTALSQQAAQAVHAARSAARAAN
;
A
#
# COMPACT_ATOMS: atom_id res chain seq x y z
N MET A 1 78.36 3.90 -19.77
CA MET A 1 78.00 2.72 -20.59
C MET A 1 76.54 2.86 -20.98
N GLU A 2 76.28 2.62 -22.25
CA GLU A 2 75.21 3.23 -23.04
C GLU A 2 73.86 2.53 -22.83
N ARG A 3 72.76 3.31 -22.88
CA ARG A 3 71.40 2.76 -22.92
C ARG A 3 71.11 2.31 -24.35
N GLU A 4 71.36 1.05 -24.66
CA GLU A 4 70.76 0.42 -25.82
C GLU A 4 69.26 0.25 -25.54
N ALA A 5 68.43 1.08 -26.17
CA ALA A 5 66.99 0.87 -26.18
C ALA A 5 66.72 -0.39 -27.02
N ASN A 6 66.26 -1.47 -26.37
CA ASN A 6 65.84 -2.69 -27.06
C ASN A 6 64.53 -2.44 -27.84
N TYR A 7 64.62 -1.84 -29.03
CA TYR A 7 63.48 -1.64 -29.93
C TYR A 7 62.74 -2.96 -30.26
N ALA A 8 63.45 -4.08 -30.23
CA ALA A 8 62.87 -5.42 -30.36
C ALA A 8 61.89 -5.76 -29.21
N ALA A 9 62.20 -5.37 -27.97
CA ALA A 9 61.33 -5.61 -26.82
C ALA A 9 60.06 -4.74 -26.88
N VAL A 10 60.18 -3.50 -27.35
CA VAL A 10 59.04 -2.60 -27.56
C VAL A 10 58.13 -3.13 -28.67
N GLY A 11 58.70 -3.59 -29.80
CA GLY A 11 57.94 -4.20 -30.89
C GLY A 11 57.18 -5.46 -30.47
N ALA A 12 57.82 -6.34 -29.69
CA ALA A 12 57.19 -7.55 -29.17
C ALA A 12 56.02 -7.23 -28.23
N PHE A 13 56.15 -6.21 -27.38
CA PHE A 13 55.09 -5.77 -26.48
C PHE A 13 53.87 -5.23 -27.24
N VAL A 14 54.09 -4.38 -28.25
CA VAL A 14 52.99 -3.83 -29.06
C VAL A 14 52.25 -4.92 -29.82
N LEU A 15 52.97 -5.90 -30.38
CA LEU A 15 52.35 -7.06 -31.05
C LEU A 15 51.55 -7.93 -30.07
N LEU A 16 52.07 -8.16 -28.86
CA LEU A 16 51.38 -8.94 -27.84
C LEU A 16 50.09 -8.25 -27.37
N VAL A 17 50.12 -6.94 -27.13
CA VAL A 17 48.93 -6.15 -26.77
C VAL A 17 47.92 -6.13 -27.91
N GLY A 18 48.38 -5.99 -29.16
CA GLY A 18 47.50 -6.06 -30.34
C GLY A 18 46.81 -7.42 -30.47
N LEU A 19 47.55 -8.52 -30.30
CA LEU A 19 47.02 -9.88 -30.31
C LEU A 19 45.97 -10.08 -29.20
N LEU A 20 46.28 -9.65 -27.98
CA LEU A 20 45.35 -9.69 -26.84
C LEU A 20 44.09 -8.87 -27.11
N GLY A 21 44.21 -7.72 -27.75
CA GLY A 21 43.07 -6.88 -28.16
C GLY A 21 42.15 -7.60 -29.16
N VAL A 22 42.72 -8.24 -30.17
CA VAL A 22 41.93 -9.03 -31.15
C VAL A 22 41.25 -10.21 -30.46
N LEU A 23 41.95 -10.93 -29.59
CA LEU A 23 41.41 -12.04 -28.81
C LEU A 23 40.27 -11.59 -27.88
N PHE A 24 40.41 -10.42 -27.26
CA PHE A 24 39.39 -9.82 -26.41
C PHE A 24 38.13 -9.45 -27.21
N VAL A 25 38.29 -8.81 -28.39
CA VAL A 25 37.16 -8.47 -29.27
C VAL A 25 36.45 -9.73 -29.76
N TYR A 26 37.20 -10.76 -30.15
CA TYR A 26 36.62 -12.03 -30.59
C TYR A 26 35.83 -12.71 -29.46
N TRP A 27 36.43 -12.83 -28.27
CA TRP A 27 35.77 -13.41 -27.10
C TRP A 27 34.53 -12.62 -26.66
N TYR A 28 34.59 -11.29 -26.74
CA TYR A 28 33.46 -10.41 -26.43
C TYR A 28 32.36 -10.48 -27.50
N SER A 29 32.70 -10.79 -28.75
CA SER A 29 31.72 -10.91 -29.83
C SER A 29 30.99 -12.25 -29.82
N ASP A 30 31.63 -13.33 -29.35
CA ASP A 30 31.05 -14.68 -29.30
C ASP A 30 30.08 -14.89 -28.12
N THR A 31 30.09 -13.99 -27.12
CA THR A 31 29.13 -14.00 -25.99
C THR A 31 27.74 -13.46 -26.36
N ARG A 32 27.46 -13.21 -27.65
CA ARG A 32 26.11 -12.95 -28.14
C ARG A 32 25.35 -14.28 -28.28
N GLU A 33 24.72 -14.66 -27.18
CA GLU A 33 23.77 -15.76 -27.08
C GLU A 33 22.80 -15.74 -28.28
N HIS A 34 22.99 -16.69 -29.21
CA HIS A 34 22.11 -16.91 -30.36
C HIS A 34 20.79 -17.50 -29.86
N ARG A 35 19.94 -16.67 -29.23
CA ARG A 35 18.54 -17.03 -29.02
C ARG A 35 17.82 -16.88 -30.35
N ASP A 36 17.38 -17.99 -30.91
CA ASP A 36 16.51 -18.01 -32.09
C ASP A 36 15.12 -17.48 -31.70
N TYR A 37 14.77 -16.32 -32.24
CA TYR A 37 13.47 -15.66 -32.01
C TYR A 37 12.54 -15.87 -33.21
N ASN A 38 11.29 -16.21 -32.92
CA ASN A 38 10.18 -16.21 -33.88
C ASN A 38 9.40 -14.90 -33.76
N ARG A 39 9.11 -14.28 -34.90
CA ARG A 39 8.40 -12.99 -34.97
C ARG A 39 6.89 -13.21 -35.12
N TYR A 40 6.11 -12.53 -34.28
CA TYR A 40 4.65 -12.57 -34.30
C TYR A 40 4.05 -11.16 -34.38
N GLU A 41 2.87 -11.07 -34.96
CA GLU A 41 2.04 -9.85 -35.01
C GLU A 41 0.89 -9.97 -33.99
N ILE A 42 0.67 -8.92 -33.18
CA ILE A 42 -0.47 -8.81 -32.28
C ILE A 42 -1.22 -7.53 -32.62
N TYR A 43 -2.54 -7.60 -32.76
CA TYR A 43 -3.38 -6.43 -33.04
C TYR A 43 -4.23 -6.11 -31.82
N PHE A 44 -3.98 -4.97 -31.17
CA PHE A 44 -4.77 -4.50 -30.04
C PHE A 44 -5.86 -3.52 -30.47
N SER A 45 -7.10 -3.75 -30.02
CA SER A 45 -8.23 -2.83 -30.17
C SER A 45 -8.36 -1.97 -28.92
N GLY A 46 -7.76 -0.78 -28.92
CA GLY A 46 -7.74 0.12 -27.76
C GLY A 46 -6.45 0.93 -27.64
N SER A 47 -6.32 1.68 -26.55
CA SER A 47 -5.11 2.45 -26.26
C SER A 47 -3.99 1.53 -25.79
N VAL A 48 -2.84 1.57 -26.46
CA VAL A 48 -1.59 0.93 -26.01
C VAL A 48 -0.67 1.90 -25.27
N SER A 49 -1.20 3.04 -24.81
CA SER A 49 -0.42 4.10 -24.15
C SER A 49 0.33 3.56 -22.92
N GLY A 50 1.65 3.58 -22.98
CA GLY A 50 2.56 3.06 -21.94
C GLY A 50 3.22 1.72 -22.29
N LEU A 51 2.90 1.14 -23.46
CA LEU A 51 3.70 0.09 -24.09
C LEU A 51 4.80 0.73 -24.94
N ASP A 52 6.06 0.36 -24.70
CA ASP A 52 7.22 0.89 -25.42
C ASP A 52 7.97 -0.19 -26.22
N ARG A 53 8.78 0.21 -27.18
CA ARG A 53 9.70 -0.68 -27.90
C ARG A 53 10.70 -1.27 -26.89
N GLY A 54 10.84 -2.58 -26.91
CA GLY A 54 11.63 -3.32 -25.92
C GLY A 54 10.86 -3.75 -24.68
N ALA A 55 9.56 -3.43 -24.57
CA ALA A 55 8.71 -3.94 -23.50
C ALA A 55 8.75 -5.48 -23.45
N ALA A 56 8.77 -6.02 -22.24
CA ALA A 56 8.87 -7.46 -22.02
C ALA A 56 7.58 -8.17 -22.49
N VAL A 57 7.75 -9.29 -23.18
CA VAL A 57 6.66 -10.22 -23.47
C VAL A 57 6.79 -11.38 -22.50
N ARG A 58 5.73 -11.66 -21.75
CA ARG A 58 5.70 -12.69 -20.73
C ARG A 58 4.71 -13.77 -21.12
N TYR A 59 5.00 -15.01 -20.75
CA TYR A 59 4.06 -16.12 -20.82
C TYR A 59 3.95 -16.71 -19.41
N LEU A 60 2.76 -16.67 -18.82
CA LEU A 60 2.52 -17.11 -17.44
C LEU A 60 3.50 -16.48 -16.43
N GLY A 61 3.86 -15.21 -16.65
CA GLY A 61 4.81 -14.48 -15.81
C GLY A 61 6.30 -14.71 -16.11
N VAL A 62 6.68 -15.57 -17.05
CA VAL A 62 8.09 -15.76 -17.47
C VAL A 62 8.38 -14.89 -18.69
N GLY A 63 9.48 -14.14 -18.69
CA GLY A 63 9.89 -13.33 -19.84
C GLY A 63 10.33 -14.22 -21.01
N VAL A 64 9.54 -14.23 -22.08
CA VAL A 64 9.74 -15.08 -23.27
C VAL A 64 10.13 -14.28 -24.51
N GLY A 65 10.05 -12.96 -24.46
CA GLY A 65 10.31 -12.13 -25.63
C GLY A 65 10.33 -10.64 -25.34
N ARG A 66 10.38 -9.85 -26.43
CA ARG A 66 10.35 -8.39 -26.38
C ARG A 66 9.59 -7.79 -27.56
N VAL A 67 9.05 -6.60 -27.35
CA VAL A 67 8.45 -5.79 -28.43
C VAL A 67 9.53 -5.23 -29.34
N VAL A 68 9.43 -5.49 -30.64
CA VAL A 68 10.39 -5.02 -31.66
C VAL A 68 9.93 -3.70 -32.25
N ASP A 69 8.64 -3.60 -32.57
CA ASP A 69 8.09 -2.46 -33.28
C ASP A 69 6.59 -2.33 -33.04
N MET A 70 6.07 -1.12 -33.18
CA MET A 70 4.65 -0.83 -33.04
C MET A 70 4.24 0.17 -34.11
N ARG A 71 3.13 -0.09 -34.80
CA ARG A 71 2.58 0.78 -35.83
C ARG A 71 1.06 0.74 -35.80
N ILE A 72 0.43 1.80 -36.29
CA ILE A 72 -1.03 1.80 -36.48
C ILE A 72 -1.35 0.93 -37.69
N ASP A 73 -2.36 0.03 -37.59
CA ASP A 73 -2.73 -0.85 -38.72
C ASP A 73 -3.24 0.03 -39.88
N PRO A 74 -2.61 -0.01 -41.07
CA PRO A 74 -3.05 0.80 -42.21
C PRO A 74 -4.45 0.43 -42.72
N ARG A 75 -4.98 -0.73 -42.34
CA ARG A 75 -6.33 -1.19 -42.70
C ARG A 75 -7.41 -0.66 -41.76
N ASP A 76 -7.04 -0.24 -40.55
CA ASP A 76 -7.97 0.23 -39.52
C ASP A 76 -7.24 1.06 -38.47
N SER A 77 -7.50 2.37 -38.46
CA SER A 77 -6.87 3.32 -37.54
C SER A 77 -7.27 3.13 -36.08
N SER A 78 -8.26 2.30 -35.78
CA SER A 78 -8.67 1.97 -34.41
C SER A 78 -7.85 0.83 -33.77
N ARG A 79 -6.91 0.24 -34.52
CA ARG A 79 -6.08 -0.90 -34.08
C ARG A 79 -4.59 -0.58 -34.19
N VAL A 80 -3.82 -1.06 -33.21
CA VAL A 80 -2.35 -0.96 -33.21
C VAL A 80 -1.75 -2.34 -33.44
N GLU A 81 -0.92 -2.44 -34.48
CA GLU A 81 -0.09 -3.60 -34.81
C GLU A 81 1.20 -3.55 -33.97
N VAL A 82 1.41 -4.57 -33.15
CA VAL A 82 2.60 -4.74 -32.33
C VAL A 82 3.35 -5.97 -32.81
N ILE A 83 4.62 -5.77 -33.16
CA ILE A 83 5.53 -6.83 -33.62
C ILE A 83 6.38 -7.28 -32.44
N VAL A 84 6.34 -8.56 -32.13
CA VAL A 84 7.06 -9.16 -31.01
C VAL A 84 8.00 -10.26 -31.47
N ASP A 85 9.19 -10.32 -30.87
CA ASP A 85 10.13 -11.42 -31.02
C ASP A 85 10.00 -12.32 -29.79
N ILE A 86 9.56 -13.57 -29.98
CA ILE A 86 9.36 -14.56 -28.93
C ILE A 86 10.34 -15.71 -29.11
N ASP A 87 10.94 -16.17 -28.02
CA ASP A 87 11.89 -17.28 -28.01
C ASP A 87 11.24 -18.53 -28.63
N SER A 88 11.92 -19.16 -29.59
CA SER A 88 11.44 -20.34 -30.32
C SER A 88 11.15 -21.55 -29.42
N THR A 89 11.69 -21.57 -28.21
CA THR A 89 11.41 -22.60 -27.20
C THR A 89 10.06 -22.45 -26.50
N THR A 90 9.35 -21.33 -26.71
CA THR A 90 8.08 -21.03 -26.06
C THR A 90 6.92 -21.78 -26.73
N PRO A 91 6.14 -22.60 -26.00
CA PRO A 91 5.00 -23.31 -26.57
C PRO A 91 3.81 -22.35 -26.80
N ILE A 92 3.69 -21.78 -27.99
CA ILE A 92 2.56 -20.95 -28.41
C ILE A 92 1.55 -21.81 -29.18
N SER A 93 0.29 -21.78 -28.75
CA SER A 93 -0.83 -22.53 -29.34
C SER A 93 -1.81 -21.57 -30.04
N GLU A 94 -2.73 -22.09 -30.85
CA GLU A 94 -3.81 -21.27 -31.47
C GLU A 94 -4.75 -20.62 -30.44
N HIS A 95 -4.75 -21.13 -29.21
CA HIS A 95 -5.50 -20.62 -28.07
C HIS A 95 -4.74 -19.57 -27.26
N THR A 96 -3.52 -19.20 -27.66
CA THR A 96 -2.76 -18.17 -26.96
C THR A 96 -3.33 -16.79 -27.29
N VAL A 97 -3.66 -16.03 -26.24
CA VAL A 97 -4.17 -14.67 -26.30
C VAL A 97 -3.20 -13.74 -25.59
N ALA A 98 -2.91 -12.61 -26.22
CA ALA A 98 -2.11 -11.52 -25.67
C ALA A 98 -3.02 -10.52 -24.94
N GLU A 99 -2.78 -10.31 -23.65
CA GLU A 99 -3.40 -9.24 -22.87
C GLU A 99 -2.34 -8.18 -22.53
N LEU A 100 -2.78 -6.91 -22.42
CA LEU A 100 -1.92 -5.86 -21.88
C LEU A 100 -1.96 -5.92 -20.36
N GLY A 101 -0.81 -6.17 -19.75
CA GLY A 101 -0.61 -6.18 -18.30
C GLY A 101 0.05 -4.89 -17.82
N LEU A 102 -0.31 -4.45 -16.61
CA LEU A 102 0.34 -3.31 -15.97
C LEU A 102 1.45 -3.80 -15.02
N GLN A 103 2.66 -3.30 -15.20
CA GLN A 103 3.77 -3.57 -14.29
C GLN A 103 3.85 -2.51 -13.20
N GLY A 104 3.40 -2.88 -12.00
CA GLY A 104 3.54 -2.04 -10.81
C GLY A 104 2.70 -0.76 -10.86
N VAL A 105 3.11 0.22 -10.04
CA VAL A 105 2.44 1.52 -9.89
C VAL A 105 2.92 2.54 -10.94
N THR A 106 4.05 2.25 -11.61
CA THR A 106 4.70 3.12 -12.61
C THR A 106 3.96 3.19 -13.95
N GLY A 107 2.90 2.41 -14.14
CA GLY A 107 2.07 2.48 -15.35
C GLY A 107 2.68 1.83 -16.60
N LEU A 108 3.84 1.19 -16.49
CA LEU A 108 4.52 0.53 -17.61
C LEU A 108 3.72 -0.69 -18.05
N LEU A 109 3.40 -0.78 -19.35
CA LEU A 109 2.70 -1.94 -19.88
C LEU A 109 3.66 -2.99 -20.40
N TYR A 110 3.27 -4.25 -20.21
CA TYR A 110 3.91 -5.41 -20.80
C TYR A 110 2.85 -6.28 -21.48
N ILE A 111 3.29 -7.16 -22.37
CA ILE A 111 2.40 -8.10 -23.04
C ILE A 111 2.41 -9.40 -22.23
N ASP A 112 1.25 -9.81 -21.73
CA ASP A 112 1.06 -11.09 -21.05
C ASP A 112 0.36 -12.07 -22.00
N LEU A 113 1.03 -13.17 -22.31
CA LEU A 113 0.53 -14.25 -23.14
C LEU A 113 -0.12 -15.30 -22.23
N LEU A 114 -1.42 -15.49 -22.43
CA LEU A 114 -2.27 -16.39 -21.65
C LEU A 114 -2.87 -17.44 -22.57
N GLU A 115 -3.15 -18.63 -22.05
CA GLU A 115 -3.86 -19.67 -22.79
C GLU A 115 -5.37 -19.56 -22.51
N ASP A 116 -6.16 -19.25 -23.55
CA ASP A 116 -7.61 -19.19 -23.44
C ASP A 116 -8.18 -20.61 -23.39
N ARG A 117 -8.46 -21.09 -22.16
CA ARG A 117 -9.13 -22.38 -21.91
C ARG A 117 -10.64 -22.33 -22.10
N SER A 118 -11.19 -21.17 -22.46
CA SER A 118 -12.62 -21.00 -22.69
C SER A 118 -12.97 -21.53 -24.09
N ASN A 119 -13.66 -22.67 -24.15
CA ASN A 119 -14.21 -23.28 -25.37
C ASN A 119 -15.39 -22.45 -25.93
N LYS A 120 -15.21 -21.14 -26.10
CA LYS A 120 -16.17 -20.24 -26.76
C LYS A 120 -15.78 -20.13 -28.24
N ARG A 121 -16.79 -20.20 -29.12
CA ARG A 121 -16.65 -20.13 -30.58
C ARG A 121 -15.71 -19.00 -30.96
N THR A 122 -14.51 -19.39 -31.40
CA THR A 122 -13.45 -18.50 -31.81
C THR A 122 -13.88 -17.75 -33.08
N PRO A 123 -13.84 -16.41 -33.10
CA PRO A 123 -13.92 -15.65 -34.35
C PRO A 123 -12.79 -16.09 -35.31
N PRO A 124 -12.98 -16.02 -36.64
CA PRO A 124 -11.98 -16.48 -37.59
C PRO A 124 -10.65 -15.71 -37.42
N PRO A 125 -9.48 -16.37 -37.59
CA PRO A 125 -8.18 -15.72 -37.50
C PRO A 125 -8.10 -14.56 -38.51
N VAL A 126 -7.73 -13.37 -38.04
CA VAL A 126 -7.41 -12.26 -38.95
C VAL A 126 -6.13 -12.64 -39.68
N THR A 127 -6.17 -12.63 -41.01
CA THR A 127 -4.99 -12.92 -41.84
C THR A 127 -3.95 -11.83 -41.60
N GLY A 128 -2.81 -12.22 -41.01
CA GLY A 128 -1.65 -11.35 -40.78
C GLY A 128 -1.07 -10.85 -42.09
N LEU A 129 -0.38 -9.71 -42.03
CA LEU A 129 0.21 -9.10 -43.23
C LEU A 129 1.52 -9.80 -43.62
N LYS A 130 2.31 -10.27 -42.64
CA LYS A 130 3.61 -10.92 -42.91
C LYS A 130 3.98 -12.05 -41.93
N TYR A 131 3.46 -12.05 -40.71
CA TYR A 131 3.77 -13.03 -39.65
C TYR A 131 2.51 -13.67 -39.02
N PRO A 132 2.63 -14.82 -38.33
CA PRO A 132 1.51 -15.43 -37.61
C PRO A 132 0.95 -14.49 -36.53
N VAL A 133 -0.39 -14.42 -36.46
CA VAL A 133 -1.12 -13.46 -35.61
C VAL A 133 -1.53 -14.09 -34.29
N ILE A 134 -1.14 -13.46 -33.18
CA ILE A 134 -1.63 -13.80 -31.84
C ILE A 134 -2.79 -12.84 -31.51
N ARG A 135 -3.90 -13.38 -31.00
CA ARG A 135 -5.13 -12.60 -30.72
C ARG A 135 -4.94 -11.72 -29.50
N SER A 136 -5.53 -10.53 -29.45
CA SER A 136 -5.53 -9.70 -28.23
C SER A 136 -6.82 -9.85 -27.42
N GLY A 137 -6.72 -9.89 -26.09
CA GLY A 137 -7.87 -9.78 -25.16
C GLY A 137 -8.10 -8.33 -24.68
N PRO A 138 -9.30 -7.99 -24.16
CA PRO A 138 -9.57 -6.68 -23.57
C PRO A 138 -8.69 -6.43 -22.34
N SER A 139 -8.22 -5.19 -22.16
CA SER A 139 -7.37 -4.81 -21.03
C SER A 139 -8.12 -4.91 -19.70
N ARG A 140 -7.52 -5.56 -18.70
CA ARG A 140 -8.12 -5.69 -17.35
C ARG A 140 -8.25 -4.35 -16.63
N PHE A 141 -7.46 -3.36 -17.02
CA PHE A 141 -7.54 -2.00 -16.50
C PHE A 141 -8.84 -1.31 -16.92
N ASP A 142 -9.27 -1.48 -18.17
CA ASP A 142 -10.53 -0.93 -18.66
C ASP A 142 -11.72 -1.53 -17.92
N VAL A 143 -11.64 -2.82 -17.58
CA VAL A 143 -12.66 -3.51 -16.76
C VAL A 143 -12.68 -2.96 -15.32
N PHE A 144 -11.51 -2.68 -14.73
CA PHE A 144 -11.43 -2.06 -13.40
C PHE A 144 -12.01 -0.64 -13.40
N LEU A 145 -11.64 0.20 -14.36
CA LEU A 145 -12.19 1.55 -14.50
C LEU A 145 -13.70 1.53 -14.73
N ALA A 146 -14.20 0.58 -15.52
CA ALA A 146 -15.63 0.40 -15.75
C ALA A 146 -16.41 0.02 -14.47
N SER A 147 -15.76 -0.56 -13.46
CA SER A 147 -16.37 -0.95 -12.18
C SER A 147 -16.38 0.14 -11.09
N LEU A 148 -15.64 1.24 -11.28
CA LEU A 148 -15.57 2.35 -10.29
C LEU A 148 -16.94 3.03 -10.02
N PRO A 149 -17.78 3.32 -11.03
CA PRO A 149 -19.07 3.97 -10.80
C PRO A 149 -20.02 3.15 -9.90
N GLU A 150 -20.01 1.82 -10.04
CA GLU A 150 -20.81 0.91 -9.21
C GLU A 150 -20.34 0.91 -7.74
N LEU A 151 -19.03 1.04 -7.53
CA LEU A 151 -18.43 1.08 -6.19
C LEU A 151 -18.79 2.39 -5.46
N VAL A 152 -18.79 3.52 -6.16
CA VAL A 152 -19.25 4.82 -5.63
C VAL A 152 -20.74 4.77 -5.29
N ALA A 153 -21.56 4.16 -6.14
CA ALA A 153 -22.98 3.98 -5.88
C ALA A 153 -23.23 3.12 -4.62
N ALA A 154 -22.50 2.02 -4.46
CA ALA A 154 -22.60 1.14 -3.30
C ALA A 154 -22.21 1.84 -1.99
N VAL A 155 -21.16 2.69 -2.01
CA VAL A 155 -20.75 3.49 -0.84
C VAL A 155 -21.81 4.53 -0.49
N GLY A 156 -22.38 5.21 -1.49
CA GLY A 156 -23.49 6.15 -1.28
C GLY A 156 -24.70 5.50 -0.60
N ASP A 157 -25.09 4.32 -1.07
CA ASP A 157 -26.18 3.52 -0.49
C ASP A 157 -25.92 3.13 0.97
N LEU A 158 -24.66 2.83 1.31
CA LEU A 158 -24.23 2.47 2.65
C LEU A 158 -24.26 3.67 3.61
N VAL A 159 -23.82 4.84 3.15
CA VAL A 159 -23.90 6.10 3.91
C VAL A 159 -25.36 6.49 4.16
N GLN A 160 -26.22 6.37 3.15
CA GLN A 160 -27.65 6.64 3.25
C GLN A 160 -28.31 5.74 4.31
N ARG A 161 -28.00 4.44 4.31
CA ARG A 161 -28.53 3.47 5.28
C ARG A 161 -27.98 3.70 6.70
N ALA A 162 -26.71 4.09 6.83
CA ALA A 162 -26.14 4.45 8.12
C ALA A 162 -26.80 5.70 8.72
N HIS A 163 -27.12 6.70 7.89
CA HIS A 163 -27.81 7.92 8.32
C HIS A 163 -29.26 7.66 8.76
N LEU A 164 -29.93 6.65 8.18
CA LEU A 164 -31.27 6.24 8.65
C LEU A 164 -31.20 5.60 10.04
N LEU A 165 -30.17 4.78 10.31
CA LEU A 165 -29.95 4.17 11.62
C LEU A 165 -29.47 5.16 12.69
N LEU A 166 -28.75 6.21 12.31
CA LEU A 166 -28.25 7.26 13.21
C LEU A 166 -29.14 8.51 13.24
N SER A 167 -30.35 8.43 12.69
CA SER A 167 -31.29 9.55 12.69
C SER A 167 -31.75 9.89 14.12
N ASP A 168 -31.94 11.17 14.39
CA ASP A 168 -32.42 11.69 15.69
C ASP A 168 -33.61 10.90 16.28
N PRO A 169 -34.68 10.56 15.53
CA PRO A 169 -35.79 9.77 16.07
C PRO A 169 -35.40 8.33 16.45
N ASN A 170 -34.46 7.70 15.74
CA ASN A 170 -34.00 6.35 16.08
C ASN A 170 -33.09 6.36 17.31
N LEU A 171 -32.26 7.40 17.44
CA LEU A 171 -31.37 7.59 18.58
C LEU A 171 -32.17 7.90 19.86
N GLU A 172 -33.24 8.68 19.75
CA GLU A 172 -34.19 8.93 20.84
C GLU A 172 -34.92 7.64 21.26
N ALA A 173 -35.41 6.84 20.31
CA ALA A 173 -36.07 5.56 20.59
C ALA A 173 -35.14 4.55 21.29
N VAL A 174 -33.88 4.46 20.86
CA VAL A 174 -32.86 3.60 21.49
C VAL A 174 -32.55 4.09 22.90
N THR A 175 -32.38 5.40 23.09
CA THR A 175 -32.09 6.00 24.39
C THR A 175 -33.25 5.81 25.37
N ALA A 176 -34.49 5.98 24.92
CA ALA A 176 -35.69 5.72 25.70
C ALA A 176 -35.80 4.24 26.12
N THR A 177 -35.47 3.32 25.21
CA THR A 177 -35.50 1.88 25.50
C THR A 177 -34.45 1.50 26.55
N LEU A 178 -33.23 2.02 26.41
CA LEU A 178 -32.15 1.82 27.39
C LEU A 178 -32.50 2.43 28.75
N GLY A 179 -33.13 3.62 28.77
CA GLY A 179 -33.61 4.27 29.99
C GLY A 179 -34.68 3.46 30.72
N ASN A 180 -35.66 2.91 29.98
CA ASN A 180 -36.69 2.02 30.54
C ASN A 180 -36.11 0.70 31.06
N LEU A 181 -35.10 0.16 30.38
CA LEU A 181 -34.41 -1.06 30.82
C LEU A 181 -33.58 -0.81 32.09
N ALA A 182 -32.90 0.33 32.18
CA ALA A 182 -32.17 0.75 33.37
C ALA A 182 -33.13 0.98 34.55
N ALA A 183 -34.25 1.66 34.34
CA ALA A 183 -35.27 1.88 35.37
C ALA A 183 -35.92 0.58 35.85
N SER A 184 -36.15 -0.38 34.95
CA SER A 184 -36.69 -1.71 35.30
C SER A 184 -35.69 -2.54 36.09
N THR A 185 -34.41 -2.49 35.70
CA THR A 185 -33.31 -3.17 36.40
C THR A 185 -33.07 -2.55 37.79
N GLY A 186 -33.26 -1.24 37.92
CA GLY A 186 -33.16 -0.53 39.19
C GLY A 186 -34.24 -0.88 40.22
N ARG A 187 -35.37 -1.48 39.81
CA ARG A 187 -36.48 -1.92 40.69
C ARG A 187 -36.36 -3.37 41.17
N LEU A 188 -35.46 -4.15 40.57
CA LEU A 188 -35.22 -5.56 40.93
C LEU A 188 -34.84 -5.74 42.41
N PRO A 189 -33.96 -4.89 43.01
CA PRO A 189 -33.59 -5.01 44.42
C PRO A 189 -34.77 -4.83 45.37
N GLN A 190 -35.68 -3.88 45.11
CA GLN A 190 -36.89 -3.70 45.92
C GLN A 190 -37.80 -4.92 45.84
N LEU A 191 -37.99 -5.48 44.64
CA LEU A 191 -38.81 -6.69 44.48
C LEU A 191 -38.27 -7.88 45.29
N THR A 192 -36.94 -8.04 45.34
CA THR A 192 -36.32 -9.08 46.16
C THR A 192 -36.50 -8.84 47.65
N HIS A 193 -36.50 -7.58 48.08
CA HIS A 193 -36.75 -7.21 49.47
C HIS A 193 -38.20 -7.49 49.87
N ASP A 194 -39.16 -7.08 49.06
CA ASP A 194 -40.60 -7.30 49.29
C ASP A 194 -40.94 -8.81 49.35
N LEU A 195 -40.35 -9.61 48.47
CA LEU A 195 -40.50 -11.08 48.50
C LEU A 195 -39.93 -11.70 49.78
N SER A 196 -38.80 -11.19 50.28
CA SER A 196 -38.20 -11.67 51.53
C SER A 196 -39.06 -11.33 52.75
N ALA A 197 -39.69 -10.14 52.76
CA ALA A 197 -40.63 -9.72 53.79
C ALA A 197 -41.87 -10.62 53.80
N LEU A 198 -42.47 -10.86 52.62
CA LEU A 198 -43.61 -11.77 52.44
C LEU A 198 -43.32 -13.19 52.94
N VAL A 199 -42.15 -13.76 52.60
CA VAL A 199 -41.76 -15.09 53.08
C VAL A 199 -41.60 -15.12 54.60
N THR A 200 -41.09 -14.03 55.19
CA THR A 200 -40.93 -13.91 56.64
C THR A 200 -42.28 -13.85 57.34
N GLU A 201 -43.22 -13.07 56.80
CA GLU A 201 -44.60 -12.95 57.30
C GLU A 201 -45.37 -14.27 57.17
N LEU A 202 -45.21 -14.99 56.04
CA LEU A 202 -45.79 -16.32 55.86
C LEU A 202 -45.27 -17.34 56.88
N ARG A 203 -43.97 -17.31 57.17
CA ARG A 203 -43.36 -18.16 58.20
C ARG A 203 -43.90 -17.83 59.57
N GLY A 204 -44.06 -16.54 59.90
CA GLY A 204 -44.72 -16.09 61.13
C GLY A 204 -46.14 -16.63 61.27
N ALA A 205 -46.99 -16.41 60.26
CA ALA A 205 -48.37 -16.91 60.24
C ALA A 205 -48.45 -18.45 60.38
N SER A 206 -47.52 -19.18 59.76
CA SER A 206 -47.45 -20.65 59.90
C SER A 206 -47.08 -21.10 61.31
N ALA A 207 -46.21 -20.36 62.00
CA ALA A 207 -45.84 -20.64 63.38
C ALA A 207 -47.01 -20.39 64.33
N ASP A 208 -47.77 -19.32 64.13
CA ASP A 208 -48.98 -19.03 64.90
C ASP A 208 -50.07 -20.08 64.69
N LEU A 209 -50.24 -20.56 63.45
CA LEU A 209 -51.12 -21.69 63.13
C LEU A 209 -50.70 -22.99 63.84
N ALA A 210 -49.39 -23.29 63.86
CA ALA A 210 -48.87 -24.45 64.57
C ALA A 210 -49.07 -24.33 66.10
N ALA A 211 -48.87 -23.14 66.67
CA ALA A 211 -49.15 -22.87 68.07
C ALA A 211 -50.65 -23.04 68.41
N THR A 212 -51.53 -22.55 67.55
CA THR A 212 -52.99 -22.71 67.70
C THR A 212 -53.43 -24.18 67.60
N MET A 213 -52.84 -24.93 66.65
CA MET A 213 -53.08 -26.37 66.54
C MET A 213 -52.57 -27.16 67.75
N LYS A 214 -51.45 -26.74 68.35
CA LYS A 214 -50.95 -27.36 69.57
C LYS A 214 -51.88 -27.11 70.75
N GLY A 215 -52.34 -25.87 70.93
CA GLY A 215 -53.31 -25.53 71.99
C GLY A 215 -54.65 -26.28 71.84
N THR A 216 -55.12 -26.46 70.61
CA THR A 216 -56.33 -27.30 70.35
C THR A 216 -56.08 -28.78 70.61
N ARG A 217 -54.88 -29.30 70.33
CA ARG A 217 -54.55 -30.69 70.63
C ARG A 217 -54.37 -30.95 72.13
N GLU A 218 -53.79 -30.01 72.86
CA GLU A 218 -53.73 -30.07 74.33
C GLU A 218 -55.14 -30.02 74.95
N LEU A 219 -56.06 -29.24 74.38
CA LEU A 219 -57.48 -29.25 74.78
C LEU A 219 -58.17 -30.59 74.46
N ILE A 220 -57.84 -31.24 73.34
CA ILE A 220 -58.41 -32.53 72.95
C ILE A 220 -57.84 -33.68 73.82
N ASP A 221 -56.53 -33.67 74.10
CA ASP A 221 -55.87 -34.68 74.92
C ASP A 221 -56.27 -34.55 76.41
N ALA A 222 -56.57 -33.34 76.89
CA ALA A 222 -57.13 -33.12 78.22
C ALA A 222 -58.55 -33.68 78.39
N ALA A 223 -59.21 -34.10 77.30
CA ALA A 223 -60.64 -34.41 77.28
C ALA A 223 -61.02 -35.88 76.98
N GLY A 224 -60.11 -36.87 76.98
CA GLY A 224 -60.57 -38.22 76.58
C GLY A 224 -59.70 -39.46 76.81
N PRO A 225 -59.46 -39.89 78.06
CA PRO A 225 -59.29 -41.31 78.35
C PRO A 225 -60.65 -41.88 78.79
N ASP A 226 -61.52 -42.29 77.84
CA ASP A 226 -62.59 -43.28 78.11
C ASP A 226 -63.39 -43.68 76.85
N VAL A 227 -62.73 -44.27 75.84
CA VAL A 227 -63.41 -45.28 74.99
C VAL A 227 -62.38 -46.29 74.48
N ALA A 228 -62.10 -47.31 75.29
CA ALA A 228 -61.43 -48.53 74.87
C ALA A 228 -62.44 -49.68 74.80
N GLY A 229 -62.49 -50.41 73.67
CA GLY A 229 -62.80 -51.84 73.66
C GLY A 229 -63.84 -52.35 72.64
N ALA A 230 -63.37 -52.94 71.52
CA ALA A 230 -63.98 -54.09 70.81
C ALA A 230 -62.93 -54.67 69.80
N ARG A 231 -62.02 -55.61 70.12
CA ARG A 231 -62.09 -57.09 70.38
C ARG A 231 -61.99 -57.90 69.05
N GLU A 232 -61.14 -58.92 68.75
CA GLU A 232 -60.18 -59.82 69.46
C GLU A 232 -59.22 -60.60 68.47
N PRO A 233 -58.38 -61.62 68.85
CA PRO A 233 -57.07 -61.89 68.22
C PRO A 233 -56.86 -63.32 67.62
N GLY A 234 -55.68 -63.57 67.02
CA GLY A 234 -55.11 -64.93 66.95
C GLY A 234 -54.10 -65.26 65.83
N ALA A 235 -52.80 -65.21 66.17
CA ALA A 235 -51.68 -66.08 65.75
C ALA A 235 -51.12 -66.14 64.29
N ALA A 236 -49.78 -66.19 64.21
CA ALA A 236 -48.88 -66.32 63.04
C ALA A 236 -48.54 -67.82 62.72
N PRO A 237 -47.53 -68.25 61.90
CA PRO A 237 -46.52 -67.54 61.10
C PRO A 237 -46.10 -68.13 59.70
N LEU A 238 -45.34 -67.28 58.97
CA LEU A 238 -44.19 -67.46 58.05
C LEU A 238 -44.08 -68.64 57.04
N SER A 239 -43.88 -68.27 55.76
CA SER A 239 -43.04 -68.99 54.78
C SER A 239 -42.49 -68.02 53.72
N ALA A 240 -41.26 -68.29 53.25
CA ALA A 240 -40.52 -67.52 52.26
C ALA A 240 -40.18 -68.39 51.04
N ALA A 241 -40.32 -67.83 49.83
CA ALA A 241 -39.80 -68.32 48.55
C ALA A 241 -39.92 -67.16 47.54
N GLY A 242 -39.07 -66.98 46.52
CA GLY A 242 -37.98 -67.77 45.98
C GLY A 242 -37.41 -66.99 44.78
N ALA A 243 -36.17 -67.28 44.41
CA ALA A 243 -35.44 -66.64 43.32
C ALA A 243 -35.34 -67.54 42.09
N ARG A 244 -35.53 -66.98 40.88
CA ARG A 244 -34.57 -66.94 39.74
C ARG A 244 -35.25 -66.82 38.37
N ARG A 245 -34.56 -66.03 37.53
CA ARG A 245 -34.13 -66.23 36.11
C ARG A 245 -34.80 -65.34 35.04
N GLY A 246 -33.92 -64.72 34.25
CA GLY A 246 -34.14 -64.43 32.82
C GLY A 246 -34.19 -62.95 32.43
N ASP A 247 -33.10 -62.46 31.83
CA ASP A 247 -33.05 -61.29 30.92
C ASP A 247 -33.78 -61.67 29.59
N PRO A 248 -34.18 -60.77 28.65
CA PRO A 248 -33.50 -59.52 28.27
C PRO A 248 -34.39 -58.29 27.89
N SER A 249 -33.71 -57.18 27.58
CA SER A 249 -34.04 -56.14 26.60
C SER A 249 -34.58 -54.76 27.06
N VAL A 250 -33.75 -53.74 26.74
CA VAL A 250 -34.08 -52.45 26.10
C VAL A 250 -34.93 -51.45 26.89
N SER A 251 -34.30 -50.40 27.45
CA SER A 251 -34.26 -49.04 26.86
C SER A 251 -33.99 -47.92 27.87
N ARG A 252 -33.25 -46.92 27.37
CA ARG A 252 -33.24 -45.48 27.71
C ARG A 252 -32.44 -45.00 28.94
N ALA A 253 -31.22 -44.59 28.58
CA ALA A 253 -30.76 -43.19 28.65
C ALA A 253 -30.53 -42.56 30.03
N ARG A 254 -29.30 -42.72 30.55
CA ARG A 254 -28.59 -41.68 31.32
C ARG A 254 -27.07 -41.80 31.11
N LEU A 255 -26.41 -40.63 31.20
CA LEU A 255 -24.96 -40.38 31.36
C LEU A 255 -24.13 -40.19 30.07
N ALA A 256 -24.30 -39.01 29.47
CA ALA A 256 -23.23 -38.34 28.73
C ALA A 256 -23.25 -36.84 29.07
N ALA A 257 -22.62 -36.46 30.18
CA ALA A 257 -22.40 -35.07 30.55
C ALA A 257 -21.13 -34.93 31.41
N CYS A 258 -19.98 -35.32 30.86
CA CYS A 258 -18.65 -34.94 31.37
C CYS A 258 -17.58 -34.81 30.26
N GLY A 259 -17.98 -34.71 28.98
CA GLY A 259 -17.06 -34.74 27.84
C GLY A 259 -17.13 -33.52 26.92
N VAL A 260 -17.42 -32.31 27.44
CA VAL A 260 -17.49 -31.08 26.61
C VAL A 260 -16.61 -29.93 27.17
N GLY A 261 -16.00 -30.10 28.34
CA GLY A 261 -15.18 -29.05 28.97
C GLY A 261 -13.75 -28.86 28.42
N VAL A 262 -13.22 -29.81 27.64
CA VAL A 262 -11.81 -29.77 27.20
C VAL A 262 -11.64 -29.57 25.69
N LEU A 263 -12.72 -29.64 24.90
CA LEU A 263 -12.65 -29.44 23.44
C LEU A 263 -13.00 -28.00 22.99
N CYS A 264 -13.65 -27.20 23.84
CA CYS A 264 -13.96 -25.79 23.53
C CYS A 264 -12.84 -24.79 23.89
N ALA A 265 -11.81 -25.21 24.64
CA ALA A 265 -10.63 -24.37 24.92
C ALA A 265 -9.57 -24.44 23.80
N ALA A 266 -9.68 -25.38 22.87
CA ALA A 266 -8.75 -25.54 21.74
C ALA A 266 -9.22 -24.84 20.44
N LEU A 267 -10.45 -24.34 20.39
CA LEU A 267 -11.03 -23.71 19.19
C LEU A 267 -11.24 -22.19 19.28
N THR A 268 -10.99 -21.58 20.45
CA THR A 268 -11.00 -20.11 20.62
C THR A 268 -9.60 -19.48 20.56
N GLY A 269 -8.54 -20.28 20.49
CA GLY A 269 -7.16 -19.79 20.27
C GLY A 269 -6.74 -19.67 18.81
N GLY A 270 -7.59 -20.04 17.85
CA GLY A 270 -7.22 -20.22 16.43
C GLY A 270 -7.35 -18.99 15.53
N CYS A 271 -7.94 -17.88 15.98
CA CYS A 271 -8.17 -16.71 15.12
C CYS A 271 -7.13 -15.58 15.30
N GLY A 272 -5.93 -15.90 15.83
CA GLY A 272 -4.92 -14.91 16.21
C GLY A 272 -3.53 -15.13 15.61
N GLY A 273 -3.41 -15.38 14.31
CA GLY A 273 -2.14 -15.11 13.60
C GLY A 273 -1.63 -16.23 12.69
N VAL A 274 -2.15 -16.29 11.46
CA VAL A 274 -1.50 -17.00 10.34
C VAL A 274 -0.85 -16.00 9.34
N LEU A 275 -0.95 -14.69 9.62
CA LEU A 275 -0.24 -13.64 8.88
C LEU A 275 0.66 -12.81 9.82
N ARG A 276 1.43 -13.46 10.71
CA ARG A 276 2.51 -12.76 11.42
C ARG A 276 3.72 -12.69 10.48
N SER A 277 3.79 -11.62 9.70
CA SER A 277 5.02 -11.24 9.01
C SER A 277 6.11 -11.04 10.07
N THR A 278 7.16 -11.85 10.02
CA THR A 278 8.39 -11.68 10.82
C THR A 278 9.31 -10.61 10.23
N ALA A 279 8.97 -10.07 9.05
CA ALA A 279 9.67 -8.93 8.48
C ALA A 279 9.38 -7.70 9.34
N ARG A 280 10.45 -7.04 9.81
CA ARG A 280 10.32 -5.76 10.50
C ARG A 280 9.66 -4.76 9.54
N PRO A 281 8.64 -4.00 9.99
CA PRO A 281 8.01 -3.01 9.14
C PRO A 281 9.06 -1.99 8.69
N GLU A 282 9.13 -1.74 7.38
CA GLU A 282 9.98 -0.68 6.85
C GLU A 282 9.49 0.67 7.35
N GLN A 283 10.42 1.47 7.88
CA GLN A 283 10.14 2.80 8.37
C GLN A 283 10.26 3.80 7.21
N VAL A 284 9.17 4.52 6.95
CA VAL A 284 9.13 5.56 5.92
C VAL A 284 9.42 6.90 6.57
N TYR A 285 10.44 7.59 6.09
CA TYR A 285 10.83 8.93 6.55
C TYR A 285 10.46 9.95 5.49
N TYR A 286 9.73 11.01 5.87
CA TYR A 286 9.43 12.12 4.96
C TYR A 286 10.25 13.33 5.35
N LEU A 287 10.67 14.10 4.35
CA LEU A 287 11.31 15.40 4.53
C LEU A 287 10.25 16.49 4.37
N ARG A 288 10.49 17.65 4.97
CA ARG A 288 9.63 18.82 4.84
C ARG A 288 10.32 19.86 3.97
N ALA A 289 9.52 20.60 3.21
CA ALA A 289 10.01 21.77 2.50
C ALA A 289 10.40 22.87 3.52
N PRO A 290 11.36 23.73 3.19
CA PRO A 290 11.68 24.94 3.94
C PRO A 290 10.39 25.70 4.28
N SER A 291 10.10 25.84 5.56
CA SER A 291 9.01 26.71 5.99
C SER A 291 9.45 28.16 5.85
N THR A 292 9.01 28.85 4.79
CA THR A 292 8.97 30.31 4.77
C THR A 292 7.92 30.76 5.77
N ASP A 293 8.35 31.02 7.00
CA ASP A 293 7.52 31.51 8.10
C ASP A 293 7.06 32.95 7.83
N SER A 294 6.21 33.17 6.82
CA SER A 294 5.41 34.38 6.59
C SER A 294 4.69 34.36 5.23
N ALA A 295 3.61 33.60 5.10
CA ALA A 295 2.43 33.99 4.31
C ALA A 295 1.37 32.88 4.41
N GLN A 296 0.28 33.13 5.15
CA GLN A 296 -0.94 32.39 4.89
C GLN A 296 -1.28 32.55 3.39
N PRO A 297 -1.69 31.49 2.68
CA PRO A 297 -2.20 31.64 1.33
C PRO A 297 -3.47 32.49 1.40
N SER A 298 -3.34 33.77 1.07
CA SER A 298 -4.49 34.62 0.79
C SER A 298 -5.05 34.10 -0.53
N VAL A 299 -6.14 33.34 -0.43
CA VAL A 299 -7.05 33.14 -1.56
C VAL A 299 -7.37 34.55 -2.07
N SER A 300 -6.77 34.92 -3.19
CA SER A 300 -7.05 36.21 -3.81
C SER A 300 -8.50 36.14 -4.29
N ALA A 301 -9.39 36.85 -3.59
CA ALA A 301 -10.75 37.05 -4.03
C ALA A 301 -10.75 37.65 -5.45
N PRO A 302 -11.74 37.31 -6.29
CA PRO A 302 -11.89 37.99 -7.57
C PRO A 302 -12.38 39.42 -7.32
N GLY A 303 -11.46 40.39 -7.30
CA GLY A 303 -11.82 41.80 -7.20
C GLY A 303 -10.67 42.75 -6.88
N ASP A 304 -10.04 43.30 -7.93
CA ASP A 304 -10.11 44.73 -8.28
C ASP A 304 -9.42 44.85 -9.65
N GLY A 305 -10.01 45.61 -10.58
CA GLY A 305 -9.63 45.66 -12.00
C GLY A 305 -8.28 46.33 -12.30
N SER A 306 -7.35 46.35 -11.35
CA SER A 306 -5.99 46.84 -11.55
C SER A 306 -5.12 45.71 -12.14
N PRO A 307 -4.44 45.93 -13.29
CA PRO A 307 -3.52 44.92 -13.83
C PRO A 307 -2.36 44.73 -12.85
N ARG A 308 -2.40 43.66 -12.05
CA ARG A 308 -1.21 43.20 -11.32
C ARG A 308 -0.15 42.89 -12.38
N PRO A 309 1.10 43.37 -12.22
CA PRO A 309 2.15 43.02 -13.18
C PRO A 309 2.20 41.50 -13.28
N PRO A 310 2.25 40.91 -14.49
CA PRO A 310 2.21 39.46 -14.64
C PRO A 310 3.38 38.86 -13.87
N GLY A 311 3.09 38.17 -12.77
CA GLY A 311 4.11 37.38 -12.07
C GLY A 311 4.60 36.29 -13.01
N ALA A 312 5.88 35.93 -12.89
CA ALA A 312 6.43 34.87 -13.71
C ALA A 312 5.84 33.52 -13.29
N SER A 313 5.38 32.73 -14.26
CA SER A 313 4.97 31.35 -14.02
C SER A 313 6.14 30.40 -14.24
N LEU A 314 6.34 29.46 -13.32
CA LEU A 314 7.46 28.51 -13.35
C LEU A 314 6.95 27.07 -13.33
N ARG A 315 7.59 26.20 -14.10
CA ARG A 315 7.40 24.75 -14.00
C ARG A 315 8.68 24.10 -13.50
N VAL A 316 8.56 23.18 -12.55
CA VAL A 316 9.63 22.27 -12.15
C VAL A 316 9.55 21.03 -13.02
N ALA A 317 10.59 20.75 -13.80
CA ALA A 317 10.68 19.48 -14.53
C ALA A 317 10.97 18.33 -13.56
N HIS A 318 10.57 17.12 -13.92
CA HIS A 318 10.90 15.94 -13.14
C HIS A 318 12.44 15.83 -12.98
N PRO A 319 12.97 15.77 -11.74
CA PRO A 319 14.40 15.81 -11.52
C PRO A 319 15.13 14.61 -12.14
N LEU A 320 16.29 14.88 -12.75
CA LEU A 320 17.18 13.83 -13.25
C LEU A 320 18.05 13.33 -12.09
N THR A 321 18.11 12.03 -11.87
CA THR A 321 18.95 11.41 -10.83
C THR A 321 20.15 10.71 -11.47
N GLY A 322 21.31 10.81 -10.81
CA GLY A 322 22.48 10.01 -11.18
C GLY A 322 22.27 8.51 -10.93
N PRO A 323 23.09 7.63 -11.53
CA PRO A 323 23.02 6.19 -11.28
C PRO A 323 23.09 5.85 -9.78
N GLY A 324 22.15 5.04 -9.29
CA GLY A 324 22.06 4.64 -7.88
C GLY A 324 21.25 5.57 -6.98
N LEU A 325 21.01 6.82 -7.40
CA LEU A 325 20.17 7.79 -6.68
C LEU A 325 18.67 7.65 -6.99
N ASP A 326 18.31 7.02 -8.10
CA ASP A 326 16.93 6.71 -8.46
C ASP A 326 16.37 5.53 -7.64
N SER A 327 16.29 5.74 -6.34
CA SER A 327 15.86 4.74 -5.37
C SER A 327 15.07 5.42 -4.26
N SER A 328 14.13 4.69 -3.66
CA SER A 328 13.47 5.14 -2.43
C SER A 328 14.32 4.89 -1.19
N HIS A 329 15.46 4.21 -1.29
CA HIS A 329 16.27 3.87 -0.11
C HIS A 329 17.15 5.04 0.33
N ILE A 330 17.39 5.14 1.64
CA ILE A 330 18.28 6.17 2.20
C ILE A 330 19.73 5.73 1.92
N MET A 331 20.38 6.44 1.00
CA MET A 331 21.73 6.11 0.53
C MET A 331 22.80 6.57 1.51
N LEU A 332 23.82 5.73 1.68
CA LEU A 332 25.03 6.05 2.43
C LEU A 332 26.28 5.65 1.65
N ILE A 333 27.34 6.44 1.81
CA ILE A 333 28.67 6.16 1.27
C ILE A 333 29.60 5.83 2.43
N GLN A 334 30.31 4.72 2.34
CA GLN A 334 31.31 4.32 3.33
C GLN A 334 32.72 4.76 2.92
N ALA A 335 33.66 4.76 3.88
CA ALA A 335 35.04 5.20 3.66
C ALA A 335 35.79 4.47 2.54
N ASP A 336 35.34 3.28 2.15
CA ASP A 336 35.87 2.47 1.03
C ASP A 336 35.13 2.72 -0.30
N HIS A 337 34.40 3.84 -0.42
CA HIS A 337 33.60 4.22 -1.59
C HIS A 337 32.47 3.24 -1.92
N ARG A 338 32.06 2.42 -0.95
CA ARG A 338 30.91 1.55 -1.12
C ARG A 338 29.62 2.32 -0.96
N MET A 339 28.80 2.27 -2.00
CA MET A 339 27.42 2.69 -1.98
C MET A 339 26.58 1.59 -1.31
N ASN A 340 25.89 1.96 -0.24
CA ASN A 340 24.98 1.09 0.51
C ASN A 340 23.70 1.84 0.85
N PHE A 341 22.75 1.14 1.47
CA PHE A 341 21.48 1.70 1.92
C PHE A 341 21.22 1.32 3.37
N PHE A 342 20.54 2.20 4.10
CA PHE A 342 20.05 1.85 5.44
C PHE A 342 18.94 0.79 5.35
N ALA A 343 19.10 -0.30 6.10
CA ALA A 343 18.17 -1.41 6.08
C ALA A 343 16.86 -1.10 6.82
N GLY A 344 15.72 -1.46 6.23
CA GLY A 344 14.40 -1.27 6.84
C GLY A 344 13.96 0.20 6.92
N SER A 345 14.57 1.07 6.13
CA SER A 345 14.24 2.49 6.08
C SER A 345 14.24 3.01 4.64
N ARG A 346 13.25 3.83 4.30
CA ARG A 346 13.12 4.40 2.96
C ARG A 346 12.45 5.78 2.99
N TRP A 347 12.68 6.54 1.94
CA TRP A 347 11.87 7.68 1.53
C TRP A 347 10.48 7.21 1.07
N PRO A 348 9.47 8.10 1.08
CA PRO A 348 8.11 7.77 0.63
C PRO A 348 8.05 7.43 -0.85
N ALA A 349 8.95 8.00 -1.65
CA ALA A 349 9.07 7.83 -3.09
C ALA A 349 10.56 7.85 -3.49
N PRO A 350 10.92 7.51 -4.74
CA PRO A 350 12.24 7.79 -5.30
C PRO A 350 12.71 9.22 -5.04
N VAL A 351 14.02 9.42 -4.93
CA VAL A 351 14.61 10.74 -4.63
C VAL A 351 14.19 11.81 -5.65
N ALA A 352 14.00 11.44 -6.91
CA ALA A 352 13.51 12.37 -7.94
C ALA A 352 12.15 12.98 -7.56
N ASP A 353 11.18 12.14 -7.20
CA ASP A 353 9.84 12.58 -6.79
C ASP A 353 9.86 13.39 -5.49
N VAL A 354 10.70 12.98 -4.53
CA VAL A 354 10.86 13.71 -3.26
C VAL A 354 11.42 15.11 -3.52
N ILE A 355 12.45 15.23 -4.35
CA ILE A 355 13.06 16.53 -4.67
C ILE A 355 12.12 17.40 -5.50
N GLU A 356 11.33 16.81 -6.41
CA GLU A 356 10.32 17.55 -7.17
C GLU A 356 9.28 18.17 -6.22
N ALA A 357 8.68 17.35 -5.36
CA ALA A 357 7.67 17.80 -4.42
C ALA A 357 8.20 18.89 -3.49
N LEU A 358 9.41 18.71 -2.95
CA LEU A 358 10.04 19.69 -2.08
C LEU A 358 10.39 20.99 -2.83
N ALA A 359 10.90 20.90 -4.05
CA ALA A 359 11.23 22.09 -4.85
C ALA A 359 9.97 22.88 -5.23
N VAL A 360 8.91 22.20 -5.65
CA VAL A 360 7.62 22.84 -5.97
C VAL A 360 7.06 23.56 -4.73
N GLU A 361 7.04 22.90 -3.57
CA GLU A 361 6.54 23.50 -2.33
C GLU A 361 7.40 24.69 -1.89
N THR A 362 8.74 24.56 -1.95
CA THR A 362 9.67 25.65 -1.61
C THR A 362 9.46 26.86 -2.51
N LEU A 363 9.32 26.64 -3.83
CA LEU A 363 9.12 27.70 -4.80
C LEU A 363 7.74 28.35 -4.63
N ARG A 364 6.68 27.59 -4.36
CA ARG A 364 5.36 28.15 -4.01
C ARG A 364 5.43 29.01 -2.75
N GLY A 365 6.11 28.51 -1.73
CA GLY A 365 6.30 29.19 -0.44
C GLY A 365 7.16 30.46 -0.52
N SER A 366 7.97 30.63 -1.56
CA SER A 366 8.84 31.82 -1.72
C SER A 366 8.06 33.12 -1.97
N GLY A 367 6.88 33.04 -2.59
CA GLY A 367 6.09 34.20 -2.99
C GLY A 367 6.62 34.98 -4.22
N ASP A 368 7.73 34.54 -4.83
CA ASP A 368 8.35 35.20 -6.00
C ASP A 368 7.62 34.91 -7.33
N TRP A 369 6.76 33.89 -7.35
CA TRP A 369 6.12 33.35 -8.55
C TRP A 369 4.61 33.56 -8.53
N SER A 370 3.99 33.80 -9.70
CA SER A 370 2.52 33.85 -9.82
C SER A 370 1.89 32.46 -9.70
N SER A 371 2.53 31.48 -10.31
CA SER A 371 2.21 30.06 -10.20
C SER A 371 3.47 29.23 -10.32
N VAL A 372 3.48 28.11 -9.60
CA VAL A 372 4.52 27.08 -9.69
C VAL A 372 3.85 25.74 -9.91
N GLU A 373 4.18 25.16 -11.05
CA GLU A 373 3.63 23.90 -11.56
C GLU A 373 4.64 22.76 -11.39
N ASP A 374 4.15 21.58 -11.07
CA ASP A 374 4.92 20.34 -11.15
C ASP A 374 5.06 19.86 -12.60
N SER A 375 5.80 18.76 -12.80
CA SER A 375 6.07 18.21 -14.14
C SER A 375 4.82 17.66 -14.83
N THR A 376 3.82 17.23 -14.06
CA THR A 376 2.58 16.60 -14.55
C THR A 376 1.49 17.61 -14.89
N SER A 377 1.60 18.83 -14.39
CA SER A 377 0.61 19.89 -14.59
C SER A 377 0.37 20.19 -16.09
N PRO A 378 -0.90 20.28 -16.53
CA PRO A 378 -1.24 20.63 -17.91
C PRO A 378 -1.11 22.14 -18.19
N PHE A 379 -0.89 22.98 -17.17
CA PHE A 379 -0.92 24.43 -17.33
C PHE A 379 0.38 24.99 -17.92
N PRO A 380 0.31 25.92 -18.89
CA PRO A 380 1.50 26.51 -19.49
C PRO A 380 2.26 27.34 -18.46
N SER A 381 3.59 27.32 -18.54
CA SER A 381 4.49 28.17 -17.77
C SER A 381 5.43 28.98 -18.68
N ASP A 382 5.87 30.14 -18.21
CA ASP A 382 6.82 30.99 -18.94
C ASP A 382 8.24 30.42 -18.83
N TYR A 383 8.57 29.92 -17.64
CA TYR A 383 9.87 29.38 -17.29
C TYR A 383 9.80 27.90 -16.96
N LEU A 384 10.90 27.21 -17.20
CA LEU A 384 11.15 25.83 -16.80
C LEU A 384 12.44 25.78 -16.00
N VAL A 385 12.40 25.16 -14.82
CA VAL A 385 13.60 24.77 -14.08
C VAL A 385 13.78 23.26 -14.18
N GLN A 386 14.94 22.84 -14.67
CA GLN A 386 15.37 21.46 -14.70
C GLN A 386 16.39 21.24 -13.59
N VAL A 387 16.15 20.24 -12.75
CA VAL A 387 17.00 19.90 -11.61
C VAL A 387 17.66 18.55 -11.88
N ALA A 388 18.96 18.44 -11.65
CA ALA A 388 19.68 17.18 -11.65
C ALA A 388 20.29 16.93 -10.27
N VAL A 389 19.90 15.84 -9.62
CA VAL A 389 20.38 15.43 -8.31
C VAL A 389 21.75 14.76 -8.47
N ARG A 390 22.82 15.49 -8.16
CA ARG A 390 24.19 14.96 -8.21
C ARG A 390 24.56 14.18 -6.96
N ARG A 391 24.14 14.68 -5.79
CA ARG A 391 24.39 14.05 -4.48
C ARG A 391 23.15 14.14 -3.64
N PHE A 392 22.81 13.02 -3.00
CA PHE A 392 21.77 12.93 -2.00
C PHE A 392 22.11 11.74 -1.09
N GLU A 393 23.10 11.94 -0.21
CA GLU A 393 23.77 10.83 0.46
C GLU A 393 24.28 11.19 1.85
N ALA A 394 24.33 10.18 2.73
CA ALA A 394 25.03 10.27 4.01
C ALA A 394 26.45 9.72 3.87
N ASP A 395 27.45 10.59 3.97
CA ASP A 395 28.86 10.28 3.84
C ASP A 395 29.49 9.93 5.21
N TYR A 396 29.98 8.69 5.31
CA TYR A 396 30.70 8.15 6.46
C TYR A 396 32.23 8.12 6.27
N THR A 397 32.76 8.77 5.24
CA THR A 397 34.21 8.82 4.97
C THR A 397 34.97 9.58 6.07
N THR A 398 34.34 10.58 6.68
CA THR A 398 34.93 11.38 7.77
C THR A 398 34.94 10.59 9.09
N ARG A 399 36.13 10.37 9.67
CA ARG A 399 36.27 9.65 10.95
C ARG A 399 35.81 10.50 12.15
N GLY A 400 34.90 9.94 12.96
CA GLY A 400 34.49 10.47 14.26
C GLY A 400 33.19 11.28 14.23
N GLY A 401 32.16 10.81 14.93
CA GLY A 401 30.83 11.44 15.00
C GLY A 401 29.78 10.80 14.09
N GLY A 402 28.63 11.47 13.93
CA GLY A 402 27.62 11.11 12.91
C GLY A 402 28.10 11.46 11.49
N PRO A 403 27.50 10.82 10.47
CA PRO A 403 27.85 11.08 9.06
C PRO A 403 27.55 12.52 8.64
N GLU A 404 28.20 12.96 7.58
CA GLU A 404 27.91 14.22 6.92
C GLU A 404 26.97 13.99 5.75
N VAL A 405 25.85 14.69 5.72
CA VAL A 405 24.88 14.57 4.63
C VAL A 405 25.16 15.62 3.58
N HIS A 406 25.22 15.20 2.31
CA HIS A 406 25.44 16.08 1.17
C HIS A 406 24.24 16.04 0.22
N VAL A 407 23.68 17.22 -0.04
CA VAL A 407 22.65 17.44 -1.07
C VAL A 407 23.22 18.41 -2.10
N MET A 408 23.26 18.01 -3.36
CA MET A 408 23.79 18.83 -4.45
C MET A 408 22.88 18.69 -5.68
N LEU A 409 22.35 19.83 -6.11
CA LEU A 409 21.37 19.98 -7.17
C LEU A 409 21.96 20.89 -8.25
N ASP A 410 22.18 20.33 -9.45
CA ASP A 410 22.51 21.13 -10.62
C ASP A 410 21.21 21.63 -11.25
N CYS A 411 21.09 22.95 -11.37
CA CYS A 411 19.85 23.59 -11.81
C CYS A 411 20.10 24.35 -13.12
N ILE A 412 19.19 24.15 -14.07
CA ILE A 412 19.14 24.91 -15.32
C ILE A 412 17.77 25.56 -15.40
N ILE A 413 17.74 26.88 -15.49
CA ILE A 413 16.50 27.64 -15.70
C ILE A 413 16.49 28.25 -17.09
N GLY A 414 15.38 28.11 -17.80
CA GLY A 414 15.22 28.60 -19.15
C GLY A 414 13.80 29.03 -19.47
N ARG A 415 13.63 29.68 -20.63
CA ARG A 415 12.30 30.03 -21.17
C ARG A 415 11.68 28.82 -21.86
N ARG A 416 10.40 28.54 -21.60
CA ARG A 416 9.72 27.36 -22.15
C ARG A 416 9.54 27.44 -23.68
N GLU A 417 9.14 28.60 -24.20
CA GLU A 417 8.88 28.77 -25.64
C GLU A 417 10.16 28.85 -26.49
N GLY A 418 11.19 29.54 -26.01
CA GLY A 418 12.45 29.73 -26.76
C GLY A 418 13.49 28.64 -26.53
N ARG A 419 13.35 27.84 -25.46
CA ARG A 419 14.38 26.91 -24.94
C ARG A 419 15.72 27.58 -24.63
N ASP A 420 15.73 28.90 -24.51
CA ASP A 420 16.90 29.68 -24.12
C ASP A 420 17.20 29.44 -22.64
N VAL A 421 18.45 29.05 -22.36
CA VAL A 421 18.95 28.95 -20.99
C VAL A 421 19.18 30.35 -20.46
N ILE A 422 18.54 30.68 -19.36
CA ILE A 422 18.69 31.95 -18.66
C ILE A 422 19.88 31.88 -17.71
N ALA A 423 19.95 30.80 -16.93
CA ALA A 423 21.03 30.57 -15.99
C ALA A 423 21.24 29.07 -15.75
N THR A 424 22.48 28.74 -15.42
CA THR A 424 22.87 27.43 -14.88
C THR A 424 23.59 27.69 -13.57
N PHE A 425 23.19 27.00 -12.52
CA PHE A 425 23.73 27.19 -11.19
C PHE A 425 23.66 25.90 -10.37
N VAL A 426 24.40 25.87 -9.28
CA VAL A 426 24.44 24.73 -8.36
C VAL A 426 23.86 25.17 -7.03
N ALA A 427 22.88 24.42 -6.55
CA ALA A 427 22.30 24.58 -5.23
C ALA A 427 22.73 23.41 -4.35
N SER A 428 23.39 23.70 -3.23
CA SER A 428 23.98 22.67 -2.37
C SER A 428 23.74 22.97 -0.90
N GLY A 429 23.63 21.90 -0.11
CA GLY A 429 23.54 21.97 1.34
C GLY A 429 24.29 20.80 1.96
N THR A 430 24.89 21.07 3.12
CA THR A 430 25.64 20.08 3.89
C THR A 430 25.28 20.20 5.36
N ALA A 431 25.02 19.07 6.02
CA ALA A 431 24.72 19.06 7.43
C ALA A 431 25.28 17.81 8.09
N ARG A 432 25.82 17.96 9.31
CA ARG A 432 26.39 16.85 10.07
C ARG A 432 25.36 16.27 11.03
N ALA A 433 25.18 14.95 11.02
CA ALA A 433 24.33 14.28 11.99
C ALA A 433 24.93 14.37 13.40
N ALA A 434 24.09 14.74 14.37
CA ALA A 434 24.51 14.91 15.77
C ALA A 434 25.08 13.62 16.39
N ALA A 435 24.48 12.47 16.06
CA ALA A 435 24.98 11.16 16.41
C ALA A 435 24.77 10.15 15.27
N ASN A 436 25.42 8.99 15.38
CA ASN A 436 25.28 7.89 14.43
C ASN A 436 24.00 7.08 14.69
N ARG A 437 22.84 7.72 14.55
CA ARG A 437 21.51 7.11 14.62
C ARG A 437 20.65 7.64 13.50
N LEU A 438 19.78 6.79 12.94
CA LEU A 438 19.01 7.12 11.74
C LEU A 438 18.16 8.39 11.89
N SER A 439 17.59 8.65 13.07
CA SER A 439 16.84 9.89 13.33
C SER A 439 17.69 11.16 13.15
N ASP A 440 18.94 11.16 13.59
CA ASP A 440 19.83 12.32 13.44
C ASP A 440 20.35 12.45 12.02
N VAL A 441 20.51 11.32 11.31
CA VAL A 441 20.86 11.31 9.89
C VAL A 441 19.72 11.91 9.07
N VAL A 442 18.47 11.54 9.35
CA VAL A 442 17.30 12.12 8.69
C VAL A 442 17.15 13.61 9.01
N SER A 443 17.40 14.03 10.25
CA SER A 443 17.44 15.47 10.59
C SER A 443 18.54 16.22 9.83
N ALA A 444 19.70 15.59 9.61
CA ALA A 444 20.76 16.16 8.78
C ALA A 444 20.36 16.22 7.30
N PHE A 445 19.65 15.22 6.77
CA PHE A 445 19.04 15.29 5.43
C PHE A 445 18.04 16.44 5.32
N GLU A 446 17.19 16.65 6.32
CA GLU A 446 16.24 17.78 6.35
C GLU A 446 16.99 19.11 6.29
N GLN A 447 18.03 19.32 7.12
CA GLN A 447 18.83 20.56 7.13
C GLN A 447 19.63 20.79 5.83
N ALA A 448 20.21 19.73 5.26
CA ALA A 448 20.97 19.82 4.01
C ALA A 448 20.04 20.08 2.82
N ALA A 449 18.89 19.41 2.76
CA ALA A 449 17.87 19.66 1.74
C ALA A 449 17.29 21.06 1.86
N ASP A 450 17.00 21.52 3.08
CA ASP A 450 16.49 22.87 3.36
C ASP A 450 17.44 23.96 2.81
N SER A 451 18.74 23.81 3.09
CA SER A 451 19.77 24.72 2.58
C SER A 451 19.87 24.69 1.05
N ALA A 452 19.85 23.50 0.44
CA ALA A 452 19.92 23.36 -1.01
C ALA A 452 18.68 23.93 -1.72
N LEU A 453 17.48 23.66 -1.20
CA LEU A 453 16.21 24.11 -1.78
C LEU A 453 16.02 25.62 -1.61
N THR A 454 16.43 26.19 -0.49
CA THR A 454 16.46 27.64 -0.28
C THR A 454 17.43 28.32 -1.25
N ALA A 455 18.61 27.72 -1.48
CA ALA A 455 19.54 28.24 -2.48
C ALA A 455 18.96 28.14 -3.90
N LEU A 456 18.25 27.06 -4.23
CA LEU A 456 17.56 26.88 -5.51
C LEU A 456 16.51 27.98 -5.72
N SER A 457 15.64 28.23 -4.74
CA SER A 457 14.57 29.22 -4.85
C SER A 457 15.11 30.64 -5.05
N GLN A 458 16.09 31.05 -4.23
CA GLN A 458 16.71 32.37 -4.32
C GLN A 458 17.41 32.61 -5.65
N GLN A 459 18.20 31.63 -6.12
CA GLN A 459 18.96 31.76 -7.36
C GLN A 459 18.02 31.73 -8.59
N ALA A 460 16.97 30.91 -8.57
CA ALA A 460 15.97 30.89 -9.62
C ALA A 460 15.23 32.24 -9.74
N ALA A 461 14.79 32.80 -8.61
CA ALA A 461 14.12 34.09 -8.58
C ALA A 461 15.04 35.21 -9.09
N GLN A 462 16.29 35.27 -8.59
CA GLN A 462 17.27 36.26 -9.01
C GLN A 462 17.57 36.19 -10.52
N ALA A 463 17.76 34.97 -11.07
CA ALA A 463 18.02 34.77 -12.49
C ALA A 463 16.86 35.27 -13.37
N VAL A 464 15.61 34.97 -12.98
CA VAL A 464 14.43 35.41 -13.72
C VAL A 464 14.22 36.92 -13.59
N HIS A 465 14.41 37.50 -12.40
CA HIS A 465 14.33 38.95 -12.21
C HIS A 465 15.35 39.69 -13.08
N ALA A 466 16.59 39.22 -13.14
CA ALA A 466 17.64 39.78 -14.00
C ALA A 466 17.31 39.65 -15.50
N ALA A 467 16.80 38.49 -15.92
CA ALA A 467 16.41 38.28 -17.32
C ALA A 467 15.24 39.18 -17.75
N ARG A 468 14.28 39.41 -16.85
CA ARG A 468 13.13 40.29 -17.10
C ARG A 468 13.52 41.76 -17.13
N SER A 469 14.43 42.20 -16.26
CA SER A 469 14.91 43.59 -16.27
C SER A 469 15.72 43.89 -17.52
N ALA A 470 16.58 42.96 -17.96
CA ALA A 470 17.31 43.09 -19.22
C ALA A 470 16.38 43.19 -20.44
N ALA A 471 15.32 42.35 -20.50
CA ALA A 471 14.34 42.40 -21.57
C ALA A 471 13.54 43.71 -21.60
N ARG A 472 13.27 44.31 -20.44
CA ARG A 472 12.61 45.62 -20.34
C ARG A 472 13.51 46.80 -20.72
N ALA A 473 14.83 46.66 -20.60
CA ALA A 473 15.77 47.69 -21.00
C ALA A 473 16.08 47.68 -22.51
N ALA A 474 15.81 46.55 -23.18
CA ALA A 474 16.02 46.39 -24.61
C ALA A 474 14.82 46.80 -25.48
N ASN A 475 13.62 46.89 -24.87
CA ASN A 475 12.40 47.46 -25.45
C ASN A 475 12.26 48.92 -25.03
#